data_AF-A0AAV6YT83-F1
#
_entry.id   AF-A0AAV6YT83-F1
#
_cell.length_a   1.000
_cell.length_b   1.000
_cell.length_c   1.000
_cell.angle_alpha   90.00
_cell.angle_beta   90.00
_cell.angle_gamma   90.00
#
_symmetry.space_group_name_H-M   'P 1'
#
loop_
_entity.id
_entity.type
_entity.pdbx_description
1 polymer ?
#
loop_
_entity_poly.entity_id
_entity_poly.type
_entity_poly.pdbx_seq_one_letter_code
_entity_poly.pdbx_strand_id
1 'polypeptide(L)'
;MTTFNTIYVSWNEFVNEMLAKGEVKRVEVVPESDYVQIYLQEDAVVLGRPARTLFYRMKVANIDKFEERLRAAEDGLNIALTDRIPLSYKRTEFFGK
;
A
#
# COMPACT_ATOMS: atom_id res chain seq x y z
N MET A 1 -21.20 -7.31 -12.35
CA MET A 1 -19.77 -7.03 -12.07
C MET A 1 -19.71 -5.63 -11.49
N THR A 2 -19.55 -5.50 -10.18
CA THR A 2 -19.52 -4.18 -9.53
C THR A 2 -18.17 -3.54 -9.84
N THR A 3 -18.17 -2.46 -10.61
CA THR A 3 -16.97 -1.70 -10.93
C THR A 3 -16.50 -1.01 -9.65
N PHE A 4 -15.55 -1.59 -8.93
CA PHE A 4 -14.87 -0.88 -7.84
C PHE A 4 -14.09 0.27 -8.47
N ASN A 5 -14.55 1.51 -8.27
CA ASN A 5 -13.77 2.69 -8.62
C ASN A 5 -12.44 2.60 -7.87
N THR A 6 -11.38 2.26 -8.59
CA THR A 6 -10.06 2.00 -8.01
C THR A 6 -9.41 3.34 -7.74
N ILE A 7 -9.21 3.68 -6.46
CA ILE A 7 -8.54 4.93 -6.09
C ILE A 7 -7.03 4.68 -6.05
N TYR A 8 -6.30 5.46 -6.87
CA TYR A 8 -4.85 5.41 -6.93
C TYR A 8 -4.22 6.48 -6.04
N VAL A 9 -3.05 6.17 -5.47
CA VAL A 9 -2.21 7.13 -4.74
C VAL A 9 -0.79 7.15 -5.27
N SER A 10 -0.13 8.29 -5.11
CA SER A 10 1.30 8.41 -5.33
C SER A 10 2.11 7.85 -4.16
N TRP A 11 3.41 7.61 -4.39
CA TRP A 11 4.34 7.25 -3.31
C TRP A 11 4.40 8.30 -2.20
N ASN A 12 4.39 9.58 -2.59
CA ASN A 12 4.48 10.67 -1.63
C ASN A 12 3.25 10.71 -0.72
N GLU A 13 2.04 10.54 -1.27
CA GLU A 13 0.82 10.45 -0.46
C GLU A 13 0.83 9.19 0.42
N PHE A 14 1.22 8.04 -0.12
CA PHE A 14 1.35 6.82 0.67
C PHE A 14 2.27 7.02 1.88
N VAL A 15 3.47 7.58 1.68
CA VAL A 15 4.44 7.76 2.76
C VAL A 15 3.96 8.80 3.78
N ASN A 16 3.57 10.00 3.32
CA ASN A 16 3.30 11.11 4.25
C ASN A 16 1.90 11.05 4.87
N GLU A 17 0.91 10.57 4.12
CA GLU A 17 -0.49 10.63 4.54
C GLU A 17 -1.02 9.33 5.10
N MET A 18 -0.28 8.22 4.93
CA MET A 18 -0.71 6.92 5.42
C MET A 18 0.36 6.30 6.31
N LEU A 19 1.55 6.03 5.77
CA LEU A 19 2.61 5.30 6.49
C LEU A 19 3.09 6.07 7.72
N ALA A 20 3.47 7.34 7.54
CA ALA A 20 3.98 8.20 8.62
C ALA A 20 2.95 8.47 9.73
N LYS A 21 1.66 8.24 9.46
CA LYS A 21 0.55 8.45 10.39
C LYS A 21 0.08 7.15 11.05
N GLY A 22 0.67 6.00 10.70
CA GLY A 22 0.27 4.69 11.25
C GLY A 22 -1.04 4.13 10.67
N GLU A 23 -1.53 4.72 9.58
CA GLU A 23 -2.84 4.38 9.00
C GLU A 23 -2.80 3.10 8.16
N VAL A 24 -1.60 2.62 7.82
CA VAL A 24 -1.39 1.45 6.97
C VAL A 24 -1.48 0.19 7.82
N LYS A 25 -2.34 -0.74 7.42
CA LYS A 25 -2.48 -2.05 8.06
C LYS A 25 -1.56 -3.10 7.45
N ARG A 26 -1.44 -3.12 6.12
CA ARG A 26 -0.61 -4.07 5.35
C ARG A 26 -0.51 -3.63 3.88
N VAL A 27 0.49 -4.17 3.19
CA VAL A 27 0.65 -3.98 1.74
C VAL A 27 0.71 -5.34 1.05
N GLU A 28 0.00 -5.47 -0.07
CA GLU A 28 0.13 -6.60 -0.99
C GLU A 28 0.82 -6.14 -2.27
N VAL A 29 1.89 -6.81 -2.66
CA VAL A 29 2.54 -6.63 -3.96
C VAL A 29 1.81 -7.49 -4.99
N VAL A 30 1.45 -6.92 -6.14
CA VAL A 30 0.87 -7.64 -7.28
C VAL A 30 1.84 -7.51 -8.47
N PRO A 31 2.86 -8.40 -8.54
CA PRO A 31 3.92 -8.28 -9.54
C PRO A 31 3.41 -8.33 -10.97
N GLU A 32 2.41 -9.18 -11.26
CA GLU A 32 1.88 -9.34 -12.62
C GLU A 32 1.18 -8.07 -13.16
N SER A 33 0.95 -7.07 -12.31
CA SER A 33 0.24 -5.85 -12.67
C SER A 33 0.99 -4.57 -12.28
N ASP A 34 2.25 -4.66 -11.84
CA ASP A 34 3.11 -3.53 -11.46
C ASP A 34 2.44 -2.55 -10.48
N TYR A 35 1.66 -3.06 -9.52
CA TYR A 35 1.07 -2.24 -8.47
C TYR A 35 1.15 -2.93 -7.12
N VAL A 36 1.02 -2.11 -6.08
CA VAL A 36 0.77 -2.57 -4.73
C VAL A 36 -0.63 -2.17 -4.29
N GLN A 37 -1.27 -3.03 -3.50
CA GLN A 37 -2.53 -2.74 -2.84
C GLN A 37 -2.24 -2.42 -1.37
N ILE A 38 -2.55 -1.19 -0.97
CA ILE A 38 -2.33 -0.67 0.36
C ILE A 38 -3.64 -0.79 1.11
N TYR A 39 -3.65 -1.52 2.22
CA TYR A 39 -4.81 -1.65 3.09
C TYR A 39 -4.64 -0.75 4.31
N LEU A 40 -5.71 -0.07 4.68
CA LEU A 40 -5.74 0.84 5.82
C LEU A 40 -6.32 0.20 7.08
N GLN A 41 -6.09 0.84 8.22
CA GLN A 41 -6.87 0.62 9.44
C GLN A 41 -8.34 1.00 9.20
N GLU A 42 -9.24 0.49 10.04
CA GLU A 42 -10.69 0.65 9.85
C GLU A 42 -11.18 2.09 10.03
N ASP A 43 -10.48 2.86 10.86
CA ASP A 43 -10.76 4.25 11.21
C ASP A 43 -9.80 5.25 10.56
N ALA A 44 -9.10 4.81 9.51
CA ALA A 44 -7.98 5.55 8.97
C ALA A 44 -8.32 6.96 8.46
N VAL A 45 -7.42 7.92 8.73
CA VAL A 45 -7.57 9.32 8.31
C VAL A 45 -6.53 9.68 7.25
N VAL A 46 -6.99 9.94 6.03
CA VAL A 46 -6.14 10.31 4.89
C VAL A 46 -6.45 11.75 4.49
N LEU A 47 -5.42 12.60 4.38
CA LEU A 47 -5.58 14.03 4.06
C LEU A 47 -6.53 14.76 5.03
N GLY A 48 -6.47 14.38 6.31
CA GLY A 48 -7.26 14.99 7.39
C GLY A 48 -8.75 14.64 7.35
N ARG A 49 -9.16 13.61 6.59
CA ARG A 49 -10.55 13.15 6.50
C ARG A 49 -10.62 11.64 6.65
N PRO A 50 -11.71 11.08 7.21
CA PRO A 50 -11.93 9.64 7.20
C PRO A 50 -11.77 9.08 5.79
N ALA A 51 -11.01 7.99 5.67
CA ALA A 51 -10.70 7.36 4.39
C ALA A 51 -11.99 6.94 3.68
N ARG A 52 -12.09 7.26 2.39
CA ARG A 52 -13.28 6.93 1.58
C ARG A 52 -13.33 5.46 1.15
N THR A 53 -12.20 4.75 1.31
CA THR A 53 -11.99 3.36 0.96
C THR A 53 -10.98 2.77 1.95
N LEU A 54 -11.10 1.49 2.25
CA LEU A 54 -10.16 0.77 3.12
C LEU A 54 -8.92 0.26 2.38
N PHE A 55 -8.86 0.46 1.06
CA PHE A 55 -7.68 0.15 0.29
C PHE A 55 -7.48 1.10 -0.90
N TYR A 56 -6.21 1.32 -1.23
CA TYR A 56 -5.75 2.09 -2.37
C TYR A 56 -4.82 1.24 -3.24
N ARG A 57 -4.63 1.64 -4.49
CA ARG A 57 -3.59 1.07 -5.35
C ARG A 57 -2.51 2.10 -5.66
N MET A 58 -1.28 1.64 -5.80
CA MET A 58 -0.18 2.49 -6.26
C MET A 58 0.60 1.76 -7.34
N LYS A 59 0.74 2.39 -8.51
CA LYS A 59 1.61 1.90 -9.57
C LYS A 59 3.08 2.06 -9.16
N VAL A 60 3.88 1.04 -9.42
CA VAL A 60 5.30 1.00 -9.06
C VAL A 60 6.11 0.72 -10.32
N ALA A 61 7.01 1.63 -10.68
CA ALA A 61 7.79 1.51 -11.91
C ALA A 61 8.77 0.31 -11.91
N ASN A 62 9.30 -0.04 -10.73
CA ASN A 62 10.11 -1.23 -10.54
C ASN A 62 9.59 -1.95 -9.29
N ILE A 63 8.71 -2.93 -9.51
CA ILE A 63 8.01 -3.64 -8.45
C ILE A 63 8.95 -4.51 -7.61
N ASP A 64 10.04 -5.01 -8.20
CA ASP A 64 11.05 -5.83 -7.51
C ASP A 64 11.79 -5.03 -6.43
N LYS A 65 11.94 -3.71 -6.63
CA LYS A 65 12.54 -2.79 -5.66
C LYS A 65 11.54 -2.20 -4.66
N PHE A 66 10.27 -2.58 -4.73
CA PHE A 66 9.26 -1.99 -3.86
C PHE A 66 9.56 -2.24 -2.39
N GLU A 67 9.88 -3.48 -2.01
CA GLU A 67 10.13 -3.83 -0.61
C GLU A 67 11.33 -3.06 -0.05
N GLU A 68 12.45 -3.04 -0.77
CA GLU A 68 13.63 -2.26 -0.38
C GLU A 68 13.28 -0.79 -0.14
N ARG A 69 12.50 -0.19 -1.05
CA ARG A 69 12.05 1.20 -0.93
C ARG A 69 11.11 1.42 0.26
N LEU A 70 10.23 0.46 0.55
CA LEU A 70 9.35 0.50 1.73
C LEU A 70 10.19 0.45 3.02
N ARG A 71 11.15 -0.47 3.12
CA ARG A 71 12.02 -0.59 4.31
C ARG A 71 12.83 0.68 4.54
N ALA A 72 13.40 1.27 3.48
CA ALA A 72 14.11 2.53 3.59
C ALA A 72 13.22 3.69 4.07
N ALA A 73 11.94 3.71 3.69
CA ALA A 73 10.98 4.70 4.20
C ALA A 73 10.58 4.44 5.65
N GLU A 74 10.35 3.18 6.04
CA GLU A 74 10.09 2.80 7.43
C GLU A 74 11.26 3.18 8.34
N ASP A 75 12.50 2.90 7.91
CA ASP A 75 13.72 3.28 8.61
C ASP A 75 13.88 4.80 8.72
N GLY A 76 13.63 5.54 7.63
CA GLY A 76 13.65 7.00 7.62
C GLY A 76 12.57 7.63 8.53
N LEU A 77 11.47 6.92 8.78
CA LEU A 77 10.41 7.31 9.71
C LEU A 77 10.66 6.79 11.14
N ASN A 78 11.76 6.07 11.39
CA ASN A 78 12.07 5.41 12.66
C ASN A 78 10.97 4.45 13.15
N ILE A 79 10.31 3.75 12.23
CA ILE A 79 9.32 2.72 12.57
C ILE A 79 10.05 1.51 13.17
N ALA A 80 9.66 1.12 14.39
CA ALA A 80 10.27 -0.01 15.08
C ALA A 80 10.05 -1.33 14.30
N LEU A 81 10.95 -2.29 14.44
CA LEU A 81 10.85 -3.59 13.76
C LEU A 81 9.53 -4.32 14.04
N THR A 82 8.97 -4.15 15.24
CA THR A 82 7.68 -4.72 15.66
C THR A 82 6.48 -4.07 14.99
N ASP A 83 6.64 -2.82 14.53
CA ASP A 83 5.57 -2.00 13.96
C ASP A 83 5.70 -1.89 12.42
N ARG A 84 6.69 -2.58 11.84
CA ARG A 84 6.87 -2.63 10.38
C ARG A 84 5.63 -3.22 9.72
N ILE A 85 5.31 -2.65 8.56
CA ILE A 85 4.10 -3.01 7.84
C ILE A 85 4.26 -4.43 7.26
N PRO A 86 3.29 -5.33 7.54
CA PRO A 86 3.24 -6.62 6.89
C PRO A 86 3.18 -6.47 5.37
N LEU A 87 4.12 -7.12 4.69
CA LEU A 87 4.21 -7.16 3.23
C LEU A 87 4.00 -8.59 2.76
N SER A 88 3.08 -8.79 1.80
CA SER A 88 2.88 -10.09 1.16
C SER A 88 2.82 -9.96 -0.35
N TYR A 89 3.11 -11.06 -1.05
CA TYR A 89 3.04 -11.14 -2.50
C TYR A 89 1.77 -11.87 -2.89
N LYS A 90 0.90 -11.16 -3.62
CA LYS A 90 -0.30 -11.73 -4.20
C LYS A 90 -0.03 -12.04 -5.65
N ARG A 91 0.26 -13.30 -5.90
CA ARG A 91 0.33 -13.84 -7.26
C ARG A 91 -1.09 -13.91 -7.79
N THR A 92 -1.37 -13.19 -8.87
CA THR A 92 -2.65 -13.35 -9.55
C THR A 92 -2.61 -14.70 -10.28
N GLU A 93 -3.24 -15.73 -9.73
CA GLU A 93 -3.45 -16.98 -10.47
C GLU A 93 -4.36 -16.65 -11.66
N PHE A 94 -3.76 -16.57 -12.85
CA PHE A 94 -4.49 -16.52 -14.09
C PHE A 94 -5.31 -17.81 -14.20
N PHE A 95 -6.59 -17.76 -13.83
CA PHE A 95 -7.57 -18.71 -14.36
C PHE A 95 -7.72 -18.39 -15.85
N GLY A 96 -6.91 -19.05 -16.67
CA GLY A 96 -7.06 -19.02 -18.12
C GLY A 96 -8.49 -19.44 -18.51
N LYS A 97 -9.07 -18.70 -19.44
CA LYS A 97 -10.18 -19.15 -20.29
C LYS A 97 -9.80 -18.90 -21.73
#